data_AF-A0A812KNG5-F1
#
_entry.id   AF-A0A812KNG5-F1
#
_cell.length_a   1.000
_cell.length_b   1.000
_cell.length_c   1.000
_cell.angle_alpha   90.00
_cell.angle_beta   90.00
_cell.angle_gamma   90.00
#
_symmetry.space_group_name_H-M   'P 1'
#
loop_
_entity.id
_entity.type
_entity.pdbx_description
1 polymer ?
#
loop_
_entity_poly.entity_id
_entity_poly.type
_entity_poly.pdbx_seq_one_letter_code
_entity_poly.pdbx_strand_id
1 'polypeptide(L)'
;DAKYKAYLEKPVESIRMCIGRVDTNCVKHTFKKKYKSAKELFTSGYIRDTTVDRDGILATFGPAAGSFQDCPMQRPGFNIECNDGNKARWGFCLNCASQGCQNDDSNDADAAIGIGIAGQATDTELGGGWTAYFASGKGTCSANSKTFKSVWLWVSSGKTSKPAQDVALAGDFASIAHGDEDKFLKECSAALAPAKCVKVVPRAVQFLVTVTAPGEKTLERTVNKVFNAGLGLKSLGHVEPVLLECEGSLAKGGSTKYWACDNQPLDKCDATYTQTPTGEYYQCGVSGPNCLGTGPACTAPR
;
A
#
# COMPACT_ATOMS: atom_id res chain seq x y z
N ASP A 1 -5.01 18.43 15.03
CA ASP A 1 -4.99 17.38 16.07
C ASP A 1 -6.13 16.41 15.83
N ALA A 2 -5.83 15.15 15.49
CA ALA A 2 -6.83 14.16 15.10
C ALA A 2 -7.38 13.47 16.36
N LYS A 3 -8.32 14.13 17.05
CA LYS A 3 -8.97 13.65 18.28
C LYS A 3 -10.05 12.58 18.03
N TYR A 4 -9.75 11.58 17.21
CA TYR A 4 -10.72 10.50 16.96
C TYR A 4 -10.68 9.48 18.09
N LYS A 5 -11.85 9.03 18.56
CA LYS A 5 -11.99 7.95 19.54
C LYS A 5 -11.14 6.71 19.18
N ALA A 6 -10.98 6.47 17.88
CA ALA A 6 -10.11 5.42 17.35
C ALA A 6 -8.64 5.55 17.82
N TYR A 7 -8.09 6.77 17.90
CA TYR A 7 -6.73 7.04 18.37
C TYR A 7 -6.53 6.65 19.85
N LEU A 8 -7.58 6.81 20.67
CA LEU A 8 -7.53 6.57 22.11
C LEU A 8 -7.75 5.09 22.48
N GLU A 9 -8.53 4.36 21.69
CA GLU A 9 -9.11 3.08 22.12
C GLU A 9 -8.78 1.88 21.22
N LYS A 10 -8.35 2.09 19.96
CA LYS A 10 -8.15 0.97 19.03
C LYS A 10 -6.74 0.41 19.13
N PRO A 11 -6.57 -0.90 19.36
CA PRO A 11 -5.25 -1.50 19.42
C PRO A 11 -4.44 -1.30 18.14
N VAL A 12 -3.13 -1.20 18.30
CA VAL A 12 -2.18 -0.96 17.22
C VAL A 12 -1.17 -2.11 17.18
N GLU A 13 -1.11 -2.79 16.04
CA GLU A 13 -0.13 -3.84 15.75
C GLU A 13 0.57 -3.60 14.42
N SER A 14 0.01 -2.75 13.56
CA SER A 14 0.79 -2.12 12.50
C SER A 14 0.40 -0.65 12.31
N ILE A 15 1.34 0.10 11.78
CA ILE A 15 1.19 1.51 11.42
C ILE A 15 1.61 1.68 9.96
N ARG A 16 0.91 2.55 9.23
CA ARG A 16 1.22 2.88 7.84
C ARG A 16 1.19 4.39 7.69
N MET A 17 2.19 4.95 7.03
CA MET A 17 2.15 6.33 6.56
C MET A 17 2.25 6.36 5.03
N CYS A 18 1.47 7.25 4.42
CA CYS A 18 1.52 7.53 2.98
C CYS A 18 1.82 9.01 2.77
N ILE A 19 2.73 9.31 1.84
CA ILE A 19 3.29 10.65 1.66
C ILE A 19 2.76 11.24 0.34
N GLY A 20 2.19 12.45 0.42
CA GLY A 20 1.63 13.17 -0.73
C GLY A 20 0.24 12.70 -1.18
N ARG A 21 -0.13 11.43 -0.95
CA ARG A 21 -1.47 10.87 -1.25
C ARG A 21 -1.96 9.95 -0.14
N VAL A 22 -3.27 9.69 -0.13
CA VAL A 22 -3.99 8.94 0.93
C VAL A 22 -3.83 7.42 0.88
N ASP A 23 -3.28 6.85 -0.19
CA ASP A 23 -3.27 5.38 -0.35
C ASP A 23 -2.11 4.84 -1.18
N THR A 24 -1.27 5.74 -1.71
CA THR A 24 -0.11 5.44 -2.54
C THR A 24 1.14 6.07 -1.92
N ASN A 25 2.33 5.59 -2.33
CA ASN A 25 3.61 6.03 -1.79
C ASN A 25 3.69 5.89 -0.25
N CYS A 26 3.62 4.64 0.21
CA CYS A 26 3.45 4.33 1.63
C CYS A 26 4.56 3.43 2.17
N VAL A 27 4.87 3.63 3.45
CA VAL A 27 5.66 2.70 4.25
C VAL A 27 4.81 2.16 5.39
N LYS A 28 4.92 0.85 5.65
CA LYS A 28 4.20 0.14 6.69
C LYS A 28 5.20 -0.49 7.64
N HIS A 29 4.87 -0.47 8.93
CA HIS A 29 5.62 -1.15 9.97
C HIS A 29 4.67 -1.98 10.83
N THR A 30 5.08 -3.21 11.13
CA THR A 30 4.34 -4.14 11.99
C THR A 30 5.12 -4.33 13.28
N PHE A 31 4.47 -4.10 14.40
CA PHE A 31 5.09 -4.18 15.72
C PHE A 31 5.18 -5.63 16.20
N LYS A 32 6.25 -5.97 16.91
CA LYS A 32 6.40 -7.27 17.59
C LYS A 32 5.40 -7.45 18.75
N LYS A 33 4.96 -6.34 19.34
CA LYS A 33 3.96 -6.31 20.41
C LYS A 33 2.74 -5.50 19.99
N LYS A 34 1.62 -5.81 20.62
CA LYS A 34 0.38 -5.04 20.48
C LYS A 34 0.36 -3.88 21.46
N TYR A 35 0.10 -2.68 20.97
CA TYR A 35 -0.27 -1.53 21.78
C TYR A 35 -1.79 -1.46 21.92
N LYS A 36 -2.29 -1.05 23.07
CA LYS A 36 -3.70 -0.80 23.39
C LYS A 36 -4.28 0.32 22.53
N SER A 37 -3.47 1.33 22.20
CA SER A 37 -3.88 2.42 21.32
C SER A 37 -2.72 3.19 20.71
N ALA A 38 -3.02 4.03 19.71
CA ALA A 38 -2.03 4.96 19.15
C ALA A 38 -1.54 5.96 20.20
N LYS A 39 -2.42 6.37 21.14
CA LYS A 39 -2.02 7.15 22.31
C LYS A 39 -0.94 6.42 23.11
N GLU A 40 -1.15 5.16 23.47
CA GLU A 40 -0.14 4.39 24.21
C GLU A 40 1.19 4.32 23.45
N LEU A 41 1.16 4.02 22.15
CA LEU A 41 2.36 4.00 21.30
C LEU A 41 3.14 5.32 21.37
N PHE A 42 2.47 6.47 21.15
CA PHE A 42 3.15 7.77 21.10
C PHE A 42 3.43 8.41 22.47
N THR A 43 2.97 7.80 23.56
CA THR A 43 3.29 8.23 24.93
C THR A 43 4.21 7.26 25.69
N SER A 44 4.65 6.16 25.08
CA SER A 44 5.49 5.13 25.73
C SER A 44 6.96 5.53 25.93
N GLY A 45 7.33 6.79 25.69
CA GLY A 45 8.73 7.20 25.58
C GLY A 45 9.42 6.61 24.35
N TYR A 46 10.75 6.67 24.33
CA TYR A 46 11.56 6.14 23.22
C TYR A 46 11.38 4.62 23.09
N ILE A 47 11.00 4.19 21.89
CA ILE A 47 10.92 2.77 21.52
C ILE A 47 11.93 2.55 20.40
N ARG A 48 13.04 1.91 20.76
CA ARG A 48 14.02 1.43 19.77
C ARG A 48 13.41 0.32 18.93
N ASP A 49 13.43 0.49 17.62
CA ASP A 49 12.99 -0.54 16.67
C ASP A 49 13.88 -0.55 15.42
N THR A 50 14.80 -1.50 15.37
CA THR A 50 15.72 -1.68 14.24
C THR A 50 15.07 -2.31 13.00
N THR A 51 13.79 -2.68 13.08
CA THR A 51 13.02 -3.23 11.95
C THR A 51 12.20 -2.17 11.22
N VAL A 52 12.38 -0.89 11.55
CA VAL A 52 11.88 0.23 10.74
C VAL A 52 12.49 0.14 9.34
N ASP A 53 11.65 0.30 8.32
CA ASP A 53 12.04 0.23 6.92
C ASP A 53 12.72 1.54 6.49
N ARG A 54 14.05 1.61 6.66
CA ARG A 54 14.87 2.77 6.27
C ARG A 54 14.63 3.18 4.82
N ASP A 55 14.74 2.21 3.92
CA ASP A 55 14.71 2.45 2.48
C ASP A 55 13.30 2.84 2.02
N GLY A 56 12.28 2.22 2.61
CA GLY A 56 10.88 2.64 2.42
C GLY A 56 10.64 4.08 2.90
N ILE A 57 11.19 4.48 4.05
CA ILE A 57 11.09 5.87 4.53
C ILE A 57 11.80 6.83 3.56
N LEU A 58 13.05 6.54 3.17
CA LEU A 58 13.80 7.38 2.23
C LEU A 58 13.08 7.48 0.88
N ALA A 59 12.64 6.35 0.31
CA ALA A 59 11.93 6.32 -0.96
C ALA A 59 10.60 7.10 -0.91
N THR A 60 9.85 6.98 0.19
CA THR A 60 8.53 7.61 0.30
C THR A 60 8.59 9.11 0.55
N PHE A 61 9.54 9.58 1.35
CA PHE A 61 9.76 11.01 1.57
C PHE A 61 10.52 11.67 0.41
N GLY A 62 11.41 10.93 -0.24
CA GLY A 62 12.15 11.34 -1.43
C GLY A 62 13.11 12.50 -1.25
N PRO A 63 14.04 12.48 -0.27
CA PRO A 63 15.20 13.36 -0.31
C PRO A 63 16.05 13.02 -1.56
N ALA A 64 16.71 14.02 -2.15
CA ALA A 64 17.49 13.80 -3.36
C ALA A 64 18.67 12.86 -3.09
N ALA A 65 18.93 11.92 -4.01
CA ALA A 65 20.06 11.01 -3.86
C ALA A 65 21.39 11.79 -3.73
N GLY A 66 22.20 11.43 -2.74
CA GLY A 66 23.47 12.08 -2.45
C GLY A 66 23.37 13.45 -1.76
N SER A 67 22.16 13.95 -1.44
CA SER A 67 22.01 15.18 -0.65
C SER A 67 21.98 14.93 0.87
N PHE A 68 21.79 13.68 1.27
CA PHE A 68 21.77 13.21 2.65
C PHE A 68 22.86 12.16 2.84
N GLN A 69 23.17 11.86 4.09
CA GLN A 69 24.16 10.83 4.41
C GLN A 69 23.54 9.42 4.35
N ASP A 70 24.07 8.54 3.50
CA ASP A 70 23.52 7.19 3.30
C ASP A 70 24.19 6.18 4.24
N CYS A 71 23.66 6.09 5.47
CA CYS A 71 24.17 5.25 6.54
C CYS A 71 23.10 4.30 7.10
N PRO A 72 23.50 3.30 7.91
CA PRO A 72 22.58 2.65 8.83
C PRO A 72 21.85 3.68 9.70
N MET A 73 20.61 3.37 10.09
CA MET A 73 19.80 4.28 10.89
C MET A 73 20.40 4.43 12.30
N GLN A 74 20.53 5.68 12.77
CA GLN A 74 20.77 5.97 14.17
C GLN A 74 19.41 6.14 14.88
N ARG A 75 19.28 5.57 16.08
CA ARG A 75 18.04 5.57 16.89
C ARG A 75 16.73 5.32 16.10
N PRO A 76 16.64 4.28 15.26
CA PRO A 76 15.40 4.00 14.55
C PRO A 76 14.27 3.62 15.51
N GLY A 77 13.05 4.04 15.20
CA GLY A 77 11.86 3.62 15.94
C GLY A 77 10.84 4.74 16.17
N PHE A 78 10.31 4.79 17.39
CA PHE A 78 9.19 5.67 17.76
C PHE A 78 9.54 6.56 18.96
N ASN A 79 9.00 7.77 18.94
CA ASN A 79 9.29 8.84 19.91
C ASN A 79 10.81 9.01 20.13
N ILE A 80 11.53 9.10 19.01
CA ILE A 80 12.98 9.22 19.02
C ILE A 80 13.35 10.66 19.39
N GLU A 81 14.39 10.78 20.19
CA GLU A 81 15.14 12.01 20.43
C GLU A 81 16.60 11.67 20.19
N CYS A 82 17.15 12.27 19.15
CA CYS A 82 18.55 12.18 18.78
C CYS A 82 19.39 12.99 19.78
N ASN A 83 20.69 12.70 19.84
CA ASN A 83 21.59 13.31 20.83
C ASN A 83 21.55 14.84 20.81
N ASP A 84 21.48 15.44 19.62
CA ASP A 84 21.53 16.90 19.42
C ASP A 84 20.13 17.53 19.30
N GLY A 85 19.12 16.88 19.88
CA GLY A 85 17.77 17.42 20.03
C GLY A 85 16.88 17.32 18.78
N ASN A 86 17.34 16.66 17.71
CA ASN A 86 16.47 16.24 16.61
C ASN A 86 15.49 15.15 17.09
N LYS A 87 14.24 15.17 16.62
CA LYS A 87 13.18 14.28 17.12
C LYS A 87 12.30 13.79 15.98
N ALA A 88 11.70 12.62 16.17
CA ALA A 88 10.60 12.11 15.35
C ALA A 88 9.67 11.20 16.17
N ARG A 89 8.37 11.28 15.94
CA ARG A 89 7.38 10.34 16.52
C ARG A 89 7.47 8.95 15.89
N TRP A 90 7.83 8.87 14.61
CA TRP A 90 8.23 7.65 13.94
C TRP A 90 9.22 8.00 12.83
N GLY A 91 10.41 7.42 12.86
CA GLY A 91 11.51 7.77 11.97
C GLY A 91 12.87 7.28 12.46
N PHE A 92 13.92 7.96 12.02
CA PHE A 92 15.30 7.74 12.46
C PHE A 92 16.15 9.01 12.36
N CYS A 93 17.33 8.98 12.99
CA CYS A 93 18.32 10.04 12.99
C CYS A 93 19.47 9.73 12.02
N LEU A 94 20.14 10.78 11.54
CA LEU A 94 21.37 10.72 10.75
C LEU A 94 22.22 11.97 10.97
N ASN A 95 23.50 11.88 10.65
CA ASN A 95 24.36 13.04 10.43
C ASN A 95 24.14 13.68 9.07
N CYS A 96 24.60 14.92 8.95
CA CYS A 96 24.59 15.64 7.68
C CYS A 96 25.59 15.02 6.68
N ALA A 97 25.41 15.36 5.40
CA ALA A 97 26.09 14.71 4.28
C ALA A 97 27.63 14.89 4.24
N SER A 98 28.20 15.87 4.94
CA SER A 98 29.66 16.06 5.00
C SER A 98 30.35 15.22 6.08
N GLN A 99 29.61 14.66 7.03
CA GLN A 99 30.17 13.92 8.16
C GLN A 99 30.12 12.42 7.92
N GLY A 100 30.90 11.62 8.66
CA GLY A 100 30.87 10.16 8.56
C GLY A 100 29.62 9.52 9.19
N CYS A 101 29.40 8.22 8.94
CA CYS A 101 28.35 7.47 9.63
C CYS A 101 28.67 7.37 11.13
N GLN A 102 27.75 7.81 11.97
CA GLN A 102 27.85 7.67 13.42
C GLN A 102 26.53 7.11 13.96
N ASN A 103 26.44 5.77 13.99
CA ASN A 103 25.16 5.09 14.15
C ASN A 103 24.82 4.76 15.61
N ASP A 104 25.75 5.00 16.54
CA ASP A 104 25.52 4.75 17.96
C ASP A 104 24.67 5.86 18.57
N ASP A 105 23.90 5.50 19.60
CA ASP A 105 22.92 6.39 20.24
C ASP A 105 23.54 7.54 21.01
N SER A 106 24.83 7.43 21.32
CA SER A 106 25.65 8.45 21.97
C SER A 106 26.45 9.28 20.98
N ASN A 107 26.35 9.02 19.68
CA ASN A 107 27.01 9.83 18.69
C ASN A 107 26.20 11.10 18.38
N ASP A 108 26.88 12.05 17.73
CA ASP A 108 26.26 13.21 17.10
C ASP A 108 25.15 12.74 16.14
N ALA A 109 24.14 13.59 15.99
CA ALA A 109 22.95 13.36 15.19
C ALA A 109 22.39 14.68 14.67
N ASP A 110 22.95 15.16 13.56
CA ASP A 110 22.61 16.47 12.99
C ASP A 110 21.14 16.60 12.56
N ALA A 111 20.47 15.48 12.23
CA ALA A 111 19.18 15.49 11.57
C ALA A 111 18.26 14.29 11.88
N ALA A 112 16.97 14.46 11.56
CA ALA A 112 15.96 13.40 11.60
C ALA A 112 15.02 13.45 10.39
N ILE A 113 14.47 12.30 10.03
CA ILE A 113 13.43 12.13 9.01
C ILE A 113 12.27 11.29 9.57
N GLY A 114 11.04 11.61 9.17
CA GLY A 114 9.86 10.85 9.57
C GLY A 114 8.63 11.74 9.81
N ILE A 115 7.83 11.37 10.82
CA ILE A 115 6.64 12.12 11.24
C ILE A 115 6.79 12.69 12.64
N GLY A 116 6.06 13.77 12.94
CA GLY A 116 6.11 14.51 14.20
C GLY A 116 7.54 14.92 14.53
N ILE A 117 8.19 15.62 13.59
CA ILE A 117 9.61 15.94 13.68
C ILE A 117 9.82 17.33 14.29
N ALA A 118 10.94 17.47 14.99
CA ALA A 118 11.46 18.74 15.50
C ALA A 118 12.99 18.67 15.48
N GLY A 119 13.70 19.80 15.53
CA GLY A 119 15.15 19.76 15.59
C GLY A 119 15.80 21.11 15.88
N GLN A 120 17.10 21.06 16.19
CA GLN A 120 17.90 22.19 16.67
C GLN A 120 17.81 23.46 15.80
N ALA A 121 17.87 23.29 14.47
CA ALA A 121 17.78 24.37 13.49
C ALA A 121 16.43 24.35 12.74
N THR A 122 15.43 23.68 13.30
CA THR A 122 14.07 23.63 12.78
C THR A 122 13.16 24.31 13.81
N ASP A 123 13.03 25.63 13.61
CA ASP A 123 12.27 26.61 14.39
C ASP A 123 10.79 26.29 14.64
N THR A 124 10.23 25.25 14.00
CA THR A 124 8.84 24.84 14.17
C THR A 124 8.71 23.33 14.09
N GLU A 125 7.88 22.74 14.96
CA GLU A 125 7.51 21.33 14.84
C GLU A 125 6.82 21.07 13.49
N LEU A 126 7.28 20.06 12.75
CA LEU A 126 6.75 19.71 11.45
C LEU A 126 5.97 18.40 11.51
N GLY A 127 4.85 18.35 10.77
CA GLY A 127 4.00 17.16 10.69
C GLY A 127 4.75 15.94 10.14
N GLY A 128 5.36 16.04 8.97
CA GLY A 128 6.22 15.00 8.41
C GLY A 128 7.20 15.56 7.38
N GLY A 129 8.32 14.87 7.17
CA GLY A 129 9.40 15.30 6.30
C GLY A 129 10.76 15.07 6.96
N TRP A 130 11.66 16.05 6.85
CA TRP A 130 12.98 16.00 7.49
C TRP A 130 13.46 17.35 8.01
N THR A 131 14.36 17.32 9.00
CA THR A 131 14.92 18.50 9.67
C THR A 131 16.03 19.17 8.85
N ALA A 132 16.43 20.39 9.24
CA ALA A 132 17.22 21.32 8.42
C ALA A 132 18.54 20.79 7.84
N TYR A 133 19.22 19.88 8.53
CA TYR A 133 20.51 19.35 8.09
C TYR A 133 20.42 18.05 7.27
N PHE A 134 19.24 17.40 7.23
CA PHE A 134 19.10 16.03 6.73
C PHE A 134 19.56 15.87 5.28
N ALA A 135 19.06 16.74 4.39
CA ALA A 135 19.28 16.68 2.95
C ALA A 135 19.99 17.96 2.45
N SER A 136 21.00 18.41 3.18
CA SER A 136 21.67 19.70 2.98
C SER A 136 22.42 19.86 1.66
N GLY A 137 22.73 18.74 0.99
CA GLY A 137 23.46 18.71 -0.26
C GLY A 137 24.76 17.91 -0.13
N LYS A 138 25.25 17.37 -1.25
CA LYS A 138 26.42 16.48 -1.26
C LYS A 138 27.64 17.11 -0.60
N GLY A 139 28.16 16.46 0.44
CA GLY A 139 29.35 16.92 1.15
C GLY A 139 29.15 18.22 1.94
N THR A 140 27.91 18.56 2.30
CA THR A 140 27.60 19.78 3.06
C THR A 140 26.97 19.46 4.42
N CYS A 141 27.00 20.46 5.31
CA CYS A 141 26.35 20.45 6.60
C CYS A 141 25.73 21.82 6.89
N SER A 142 24.75 22.21 6.06
CA SER A 142 24.09 23.50 6.17
C SER A 142 22.63 23.31 6.56
N ALA A 143 22.13 24.12 7.49
CA ALA A 143 20.73 24.10 7.92
C ALA A 143 19.82 24.77 6.87
N ASN A 144 19.72 24.19 5.67
CA ASN A 144 19.03 24.76 4.52
C ASN A 144 18.01 23.82 3.88
N SER A 145 17.86 22.59 4.39
CA SER A 145 17.11 21.53 3.68
C SER A 145 15.77 21.17 4.30
N LYS A 146 15.34 21.83 5.39
CA LYS A 146 14.10 21.47 6.10
C LYS A 146 12.94 21.38 5.12
N THR A 147 12.19 20.27 5.17
CA THR A 147 11.12 20.01 4.21
C THR A 147 9.90 19.46 4.92
N PHE A 148 8.74 20.02 4.59
CA PHE A 148 7.44 19.51 4.98
C PHE A 148 6.83 18.66 3.86
N LYS A 149 6.23 17.54 4.24
CA LYS A 149 5.40 16.70 3.37
C LYS A 149 4.07 16.43 4.05
N SER A 150 3.00 16.42 3.26
CA SER A 150 1.70 15.95 3.74
C SER A 150 1.74 14.44 3.96
N VAL A 151 1.34 14.01 5.15
CA VAL A 151 1.35 12.60 5.55
C VAL A 151 -0.03 12.19 6.05
N TRP A 152 -0.50 11.06 5.55
CA TRP A 152 -1.69 10.38 6.07
C TRP A 152 -1.22 9.17 6.86
N LEU A 153 -1.80 8.97 8.05
CA LEU A 153 -1.40 7.95 9.00
C LEU A 153 -2.57 7.01 9.30
N TRP A 154 -2.31 5.70 9.26
CA TRP A 154 -3.26 4.68 9.68
C TRP A 154 -2.61 3.75 10.68
N VAL A 155 -3.43 3.29 11.63
CA VAL A 155 -3.09 2.21 12.53
C VAL A 155 -4.09 1.07 12.33
N SER A 156 -3.63 -0.16 12.49
CA SER A 156 -4.50 -1.33 12.47
C SER A 156 -4.13 -2.29 13.58
N SER A 157 -5.15 -2.88 14.21
CA SER A 157 -5.00 -4.04 15.08
C SER A 157 -4.87 -5.27 14.18
N GLY A 158 -3.70 -5.88 14.15
CA GLY A 158 -3.36 -7.10 13.43
C GLY A 158 -4.07 -8.35 13.98
N LYS A 159 -5.41 -8.34 13.95
CA LYS A 159 -6.03 -9.57 13.46
C LYS A 159 -5.43 -9.73 12.07
N THR A 160 -4.65 -10.79 11.85
CA THR A 160 -4.42 -11.32 10.52
C THR A 160 -5.79 -11.30 9.85
N SER A 161 -6.05 -10.29 9.02
CA SER A 161 -7.18 -10.34 8.12
C SER A 161 -6.83 -11.55 7.29
N LYS A 162 -7.58 -12.62 7.49
CA LYS A 162 -7.52 -13.79 6.63
C LYS A 162 -7.35 -13.27 5.20
N PRO A 163 -6.32 -13.69 4.46
CA PRO A 163 -6.04 -13.14 3.15
C PRO A 163 -7.34 -13.12 2.34
N ALA A 164 -7.61 -11.99 1.69
CA ALA A 164 -8.86 -11.76 0.99
C ALA A 164 -8.62 -11.15 -0.38
N GLN A 165 -9.49 -11.51 -1.33
CA GLN A 165 -9.45 -11.05 -2.71
C GLN A 165 -10.87 -10.89 -3.25
N ASP A 166 -11.10 -9.83 -4.00
CA ASP A 166 -12.36 -9.61 -4.70
C ASP A 166 -12.37 -10.40 -6.01
N VAL A 167 -13.48 -11.10 -6.25
CA VAL A 167 -13.76 -11.81 -7.50
C VAL A 167 -14.96 -11.14 -8.17
N ALA A 168 -14.80 -10.75 -9.42
CA ALA A 168 -15.90 -10.24 -10.24
C ALA A 168 -16.71 -11.39 -10.83
N LEU A 169 -18.02 -11.35 -10.60
CA LEU A 169 -18.98 -12.31 -11.12
C LEU A 169 -19.97 -11.61 -12.04
N ALA A 170 -20.29 -12.27 -13.15
CA ALA A 170 -21.15 -11.72 -14.20
C ALA A 170 -22.61 -11.66 -13.75
N GLY A 171 -23.32 -10.67 -14.28
CA GLY A 171 -24.75 -10.50 -14.07
C GLY A 171 -25.11 -9.52 -12.95
N ASP A 172 -26.41 -9.28 -12.84
CA ASP A 172 -26.98 -8.40 -11.83
C ASP A 172 -27.25 -9.20 -10.54
N PHE A 173 -26.70 -8.72 -9.43
CA PHE A 173 -26.86 -9.33 -8.12
C PHE A 173 -28.32 -9.41 -7.68
N ALA A 174 -29.13 -8.39 -7.99
CA ALA A 174 -30.54 -8.40 -7.64
C ALA A 174 -31.30 -9.50 -8.40
N SER A 175 -30.93 -9.79 -9.64
CA SER A 175 -31.49 -10.88 -10.43
C SER A 175 -31.05 -12.26 -9.94
N ILE A 176 -29.79 -12.43 -9.54
CA ILE A 176 -29.22 -13.73 -9.14
C ILE A 176 -29.61 -14.11 -7.71
N ALA A 177 -29.47 -13.19 -6.76
CA ALA A 177 -29.68 -13.46 -5.34
C ALA A 177 -31.02 -12.90 -4.83
N HIS A 178 -31.86 -12.31 -5.70
CA HIS A 178 -33.07 -11.58 -5.29
C HIS A 178 -32.77 -10.46 -4.27
N GLY A 179 -31.55 -9.92 -4.30
CA GLY A 179 -31.06 -8.94 -3.33
C GLY A 179 -30.74 -9.51 -1.93
N ASP A 180 -30.83 -10.82 -1.72
CA ASP A 180 -30.56 -11.47 -0.43
C ASP A 180 -29.06 -11.76 -0.27
N GLU A 181 -28.34 -10.75 0.25
CA GLU A 181 -26.89 -10.84 0.51
C GLU A 181 -26.54 -11.98 1.48
N ASP A 182 -27.30 -12.17 2.54
CA ASP A 182 -27.02 -13.18 3.56
C ASP A 182 -27.15 -14.60 2.99
N LYS A 183 -28.20 -14.86 2.21
CA LYS A 183 -28.37 -16.14 1.52
C LYS A 183 -27.25 -16.39 0.52
N PHE A 184 -26.88 -15.38 -0.27
CA PHE A 184 -25.77 -15.50 -1.22
C PHE A 184 -24.45 -15.82 -0.50
N LEU A 185 -24.08 -15.03 0.51
CA LEU A 185 -22.81 -15.20 1.24
C LEU A 185 -22.73 -16.56 1.93
N LYS A 186 -23.86 -17.07 2.43
CA LYS A 186 -23.96 -18.41 3.02
C LYS A 186 -23.69 -19.52 2.01
N GLU A 187 -24.35 -19.49 0.85
CA GLU A 187 -24.13 -20.51 -0.18
C GLU A 187 -22.76 -20.41 -0.83
N CYS A 188 -22.30 -19.18 -1.10
CA CYS A 188 -20.97 -18.90 -1.62
C CYS A 188 -19.88 -19.43 -0.66
N SER A 189 -20.03 -19.18 0.64
CA SER A 189 -19.10 -19.72 1.65
C SER A 189 -19.16 -21.24 1.76
N ALA A 190 -20.32 -21.86 1.56
CA ALA A 190 -20.44 -23.31 1.55
C ALA A 190 -19.77 -23.92 0.31
N ALA A 191 -19.88 -23.28 -0.86
CA ALA A 191 -19.27 -23.72 -2.11
C ALA A 191 -17.73 -23.58 -2.11
N LEU A 192 -17.20 -22.60 -1.39
CA LEU A 192 -15.77 -22.25 -1.38
C LEU A 192 -14.98 -22.75 -0.16
N ALA A 193 -15.60 -23.55 0.71
CA ALA A 193 -14.94 -24.06 1.91
C ALA A 193 -13.58 -24.73 1.58
N PRO A 194 -12.49 -24.42 2.31
CA PRO A 194 -12.44 -23.70 3.59
C PRO A 194 -12.37 -22.16 3.49
N ALA A 195 -12.41 -21.56 2.30
CA ALA A 195 -12.57 -20.12 2.12
C ALA A 195 -14.03 -19.70 2.38
N LYS A 196 -14.24 -18.39 2.55
CA LYS A 196 -15.56 -17.80 2.83
C LYS A 196 -15.76 -16.56 1.99
N CYS A 197 -16.99 -16.35 1.55
CA CYS A 197 -17.42 -15.08 0.98
C CYS A 197 -17.89 -14.20 2.14
N VAL A 198 -17.38 -12.97 2.24
CA VAL A 198 -17.62 -12.09 3.40
C VAL A 198 -18.28 -10.77 3.08
N LYS A 199 -18.37 -10.43 1.78
CA LYS A 199 -18.96 -9.18 1.32
C LYS A 199 -19.36 -9.32 -0.13
N VAL A 200 -20.50 -8.74 -0.50
CA VAL A 200 -20.88 -8.51 -1.90
C VAL A 200 -20.96 -7.01 -2.15
N VAL A 201 -20.48 -6.56 -3.30
CA VAL A 201 -20.67 -5.19 -3.79
C VAL A 201 -21.36 -5.25 -5.16
N PRO A 202 -22.67 -4.99 -5.22
CA PRO A 202 -23.39 -4.90 -6.49
C PRO A 202 -22.83 -3.79 -7.39
N ARG A 203 -22.78 -4.04 -8.69
CA ARG A 203 -22.54 -3.04 -9.75
C ARG A 203 -23.55 -3.24 -10.87
N ALA A 204 -23.56 -2.35 -11.88
CA ALA A 204 -24.61 -2.32 -12.90
C ALA A 204 -24.69 -3.59 -13.79
N VAL A 205 -23.56 -4.23 -14.10
CA VAL A 205 -23.48 -5.38 -15.03
C VAL A 205 -22.72 -6.58 -14.45
N GLN A 206 -22.23 -6.45 -13.24
CA GLN A 206 -21.45 -7.44 -12.50
C GLN A 206 -21.55 -7.13 -11.02
N PHE A 207 -21.03 -8.02 -10.17
CA PHE A 207 -20.86 -7.73 -8.75
C PHE A 207 -19.55 -8.31 -8.24
N LEU A 208 -18.99 -7.67 -7.23
CA LEU A 208 -17.76 -8.12 -6.60
C LEU A 208 -18.10 -8.94 -5.36
N VAL A 209 -17.42 -10.07 -5.19
CA VAL A 209 -17.48 -10.88 -3.98
C VAL A 209 -16.11 -10.91 -3.33
N THR A 210 -16.02 -10.44 -2.09
CA THR A 210 -14.79 -10.56 -1.32
C THR A 210 -14.70 -11.98 -0.75
N VAL A 211 -13.74 -12.76 -1.23
CA VAL A 211 -13.40 -14.10 -0.73
C VAL A 211 -12.26 -13.99 0.26
N THR A 212 -12.35 -14.65 1.40
CA THR A 212 -11.28 -14.73 2.41
C THR A 212 -10.95 -16.18 2.76
N ALA A 213 -9.68 -16.48 3.03
CA ALA A 213 -9.25 -17.86 3.32
C ALA A 213 -8.34 -17.95 4.56
N PRO A 214 -8.18 -19.14 5.17
CA PRO A 214 -7.27 -19.33 6.30
C PRO A 214 -5.79 -19.00 5.99
N GLY A 215 -5.38 -19.00 4.71
CA GLY A 215 -4.02 -18.68 4.26
C GLY A 215 -3.95 -18.38 2.76
N GLU A 216 -2.85 -17.77 2.30
CA GLU A 216 -2.72 -17.22 0.94
C GLU A 216 -2.82 -18.30 -0.15
N LYS A 217 -2.13 -19.43 0.03
CA LYS A 217 -2.22 -20.57 -0.91
C LYS A 217 -3.64 -21.13 -1.05
N THR A 218 -4.43 -21.06 0.02
CA THR A 218 -5.84 -21.47 -0.01
C THR A 218 -6.68 -20.44 -0.75
N LEU A 219 -6.43 -19.15 -0.51
CA LEU A 219 -7.10 -18.08 -1.24
C LEU A 219 -6.84 -18.20 -2.74
N GLU A 220 -5.58 -18.26 -3.14
CA GLU A 220 -5.15 -18.36 -4.54
C GLU A 220 -5.81 -19.55 -5.25
N ARG A 221 -5.78 -20.73 -4.64
CA ARG A 221 -6.43 -21.93 -5.21
C ARG A 221 -7.94 -21.76 -5.35
N THR A 222 -8.60 -21.22 -4.34
CA THR A 222 -10.05 -21.00 -4.37
C THR A 222 -10.42 -20.00 -5.46
N VAL A 223 -9.71 -18.88 -5.52
CA VAL A 223 -9.95 -17.82 -6.51
C VAL A 223 -9.72 -18.35 -7.93
N ASN A 224 -8.61 -19.06 -8.17
CA ASN A 224 -8.34 -19.71 -9.46
C ASN A 224 -9.40 -20.75 -9.84
N LYS A 225 -9.98 -21.46 -8.87
CA LYS A 225 -11.09 -22.38 -9.13
C LYS A 225 -12.33 -21.63 -9.61
N VAL A 226 -12.69 -20.53 -8.94
CA VAL A 226 -13.84 -19.70 -9.35
C VAL A 226 -13.60 -19.09 -10.73
N PHE A 227 -12.39 -18.62 -11.02
CA PHE A 227 -12.07 -18.06 -12.34
C PHE A 227 -12.12 -19.09 -13.47
N ASN A 228 -11.72 -20.34 -13.22
CA ASN A 228 -11.67 -21.36 -14.27
C ASN A 228 -12.99 -22.11 -14.47
N ALA A 229 -13.82 -22.21 -13.43
CA ALA A 229 -14.98 -23.09 -13.44
C ALA A 229 -16.27 -22.39 -12.97
N GLY A 230 -16.23 -21.08 -12.72
CA GLY A 230 -17.33 -20.32 -12.14
C GLY A 230 -17.68 -20.72 -10.71
N LEU A 231 -18.75 -20.11 -10.21
CA LEU A 231 -19.26 -20.29 -8.86
C LEU A 231 -20.60 -21.03 -8.90
N GLY A 232 -20.59 -22.32 -8.53
CA GLY A 232 -21.80 -23.11 -8.36
C GLY A 232 -22.45 -22.90 -6.99
N LEU A 233 -23.65 -22.34 -6.96
CA LEU A 233 -24.47 -22.10 -5.78
C LEU A 233 -25.66 -23.07 -5.78
N LYS A 234 -25.94 -23.69 -4.62
CA LYS A 234 -26.88 -24.81 -4.53
C LYS A 234 -28.31 -24.43 -4.91
N SER A 235 -28.78 -23.26 -4.49
CA SER A 235 -30.13 -22.77 -4.81
C SER A 235 -30.14 -21.59 -5.78
N LEU A 236 -29.01 -20.91 -5.95
CA LEU A 236 -28.88 -19.73 -6.83
C LEU A 236 -28.30 -20.06 -8.21
N GLY A 237 -27.97 -21.33 -8.47
CA GLY A 237 -27.47 -21.77 -9.77
C GLY A 237 -26.00 -21.48 -10.00
N HIS A 238 -25.58 -21.46 -11.27
CA HIS A 238 -24.19 -21.22 -11.64
C HIS A 238 -23.97 -19.75 -12.01
N VAL A 239 -22.89 -19.16 -11.49
CA VAL A 239 -22.50 -17.79 -11.81
C VAL A 239 -21.10 -17.78 -12.42
N GLU A 240 -21.01 -17.27 -13.64
CA GLU A 240 -19.75 -17.17 -14.38
C GLU A 240 -18.88 -16.02 -13.84
N PRO A 241 -17.55 -16.17 -13.86
CA PRO A 241 -16.65 -15.07 -13.54
C PRO A 241 -16.63 -14.07 -14.69
N VAL A 242 -16.36 -12.80 -14.39
CA VAL A 242 -16.07 -11.82 -15.45
C VAL A 242 -14.62 -12.00 -15.90
N LEU A 243 -14.44 -12.45 -17.13
CA LEU A 243 -13.15 -12.47 -17.80
C LEU A 243 -12.96 -11.15 -18.54
N LEU A 244 -12.00 -10.34 -18.10
CA LEU A 244 -11.47 -9.25 -18.91
C LEU A 244 -10.39 -9.84 -19.81
N GLU A 245 -10.71 -10.05 -21.09
CA GLU A 245 -9.74 -10.43 -22.10
C GLU A 245 -9.01 -9.17 -22.59
N CYS A 246 -7.70 -9.09 -22.32
CA CYS A 246 -6.82 -8.14 -23.00
C CYS A 246 -6.13 -8.86 -24.17
N GLU A 247 -6.53 -8.56 -25.41
CA GLU A 247 -5.79 -9.05 -26.58
C GLU A 247 -4.48 -8.27 -26.73
N GLY A 248 -3.35 -8.95 -26.55
CA GLY A 248 -2.02 -8.45 -26.87
C GLY A 248 -1.41 -9.25 -28.03
N SER A 249 -1.08 -8.59 -29.14
CA SER A 249 -0.37 -9.23 -30.24
C SER A 249 1.13 -9.27 -29.93
N LEU A 250 1.67 -10.45 -29.62
CA LEU A 250 3.12 -10.65 -29.64
C LEU A 250 3.61 -10.61 -31.09
N ALA A 251 4.73 -9.93 -31.34
CA ALA A 251 5.47 -10.00 -32.59
C ALA A 251 6.05 -11.42 -32.77
N LYS A 252 5.19 -12.36 -33.19
CA LYS A 252 5.42 -13.68 -33.82
C LYS A 252 4.25 -14.62 -33.48
N GLY A 253 3.11 -14.39 -34.15
CA GLY A 253 2.17 -15.45 -34.56
C GLY A 253 1.59 -16.39 -33.50
N GLY A 254 1.48 -15.98 -32.24
CA GLY A 254 0.82 -16.76 -31.19
C GLY A 254 -0.09 -15.89 -30.33
N SER A 255 -1.38 -16.21 -30.29
CA SER A 255 -2.32 -15.64 -29.32
C SER A 255 -1.99 -16.19 -27.93
N THR A 256 -1.47 -15.34 -27.04
CA THR A 256 -1.32 -15.69 -25.62
C THR A 256 -2.42 -14.97 -24.85
N LYS A 257 -3.23 -15.71 -24.09
CA LYS A 257 -4.26 -15.13 -23.22
C LYS A 257 -3.57 -14.48 -22.02
N TYR A 258 -3.72 -13.16 -21.87
CA TYR A 258 -3.22 -12.44 -20.69
C TYR A 258 -4.38 -12.11 -19.75
N TRP A 259 -4.13 -12.30 -18.46
CA TRP A 259 -5.07 -11.99 -17.39
C TRP A 259 -5.10 -10.48 -17.17
N ALA A 260 -6.31 -9.92 -17.03
CA ALA A 260 -6.43 -8.52 -16.64
C ALA A 260 -5.77 -8.28 -15.29
N CYS A 261 -4.66 -7.55 -15.34
CA CYS A 261 -3.90 -7.03 -14.21
C CYS A 261 -3.39 -8.12 -13.23
N ASP A 262 -2.14 -8.57 -13.37
CA ASP A 262 -1.44 -9.37 -12.36
C ASP A 262 -1.68 -8.81 -10.94
N ASN A 263 -2.56 -9.50 -10.18
CA ASN A 263 -2.80 -9.29 -8.75
C ASN A 263 -3.13 -7.85 -8.30
N GLN A 264 -3.78 -7.02 -9.14
CA GLN A 264 -4.30 -5.71 -8.69
C GLN A 264 -5.80 -5.80 -8.32
N PRO A 265 -6.28 -4.98 -7.37
CA PRO A 265 -7.71 -4.84 -7.12
C PRO A 265 -8.39 -4.18 -8.33
N LEU A 266 -9.60 -4.65 -8.65
CA LEU A 266 -10.37 -4.27 -9.85
C LEU A 266 -10.75 -2.78 -9.93
N ASP A 267 -10.64 -2.02 -8.85
CA ASP A 267 -10.79 -0.56 -8.85
C ASP A 267 -9.59 0.16 -9.51
N LYS A 268 -8.50 -0.55 -9.78
CA LYS A 268 -7.33 -0.06 -10.54
C LYS A 268 -7.32 -0.54 -11.99
N CYS A 269 -8.16 -1.50 -12.37
CA CYS A 269 -8.37 -1.86 -13.75
C CYS A 269 -9.55 -1.02 -14.24
N ASP A 270 -9.25 0.08 -14.93
CA ASP A 270 -10.26 0.96 -15.49
C ASP A 270 -10.90 0.24 -16.69
N ALA A 271 -11.87 -0.64 -16.39
CA ALA A 271 -12.62 -1.38 -17.38
C ALA A 271 -13.69 -0.47 -18.00
N THR A 272 -13.27 0.51 -18.78
CA THR A 272 -14.13 1.06 -19.81
C THR A 272 -13.95 0.27 -21.10
N TYR A 273 -15.06 -0.29 -21.57
CA TYR A 273 -15.42 -0.76 -22.92
C TYR A 273 -15.83 -2.23 -23.03
N THR A 274 -17.12 -2.43 -23.32
CA THR A 274 -17.72 -3.68 -23.84
C THR A 274 -18.04 -3.52 -25.35
N GLN A 275 -17.31 -4.30 -26.16
CA GLN A 275 -17.55 -4.94 -27.47
C GLN A 275 -18.55 -4.43 -28.53
N THR A 276 -18.15 -4.56 -29.81
CA THR A 276 -19.04 -4.97 -30.93
C THR A 276 -18.31 -5.83 -32.00
N PRO A 277 -19.02 -6.63 -32.83
CA PRO A 277 -18.48 -7.56 -33.85
C PRO A 277 -17.81 -6.93 -35.10
N THR A 278 -17.55 -5.62 -35.10
CA THR A 278 -17.10 -4.86 -36.28
C THR A 278 -15.71 -4.25 -36.16
N GLY A 279 -14.89 -4.71 -35.21
CA GLY A 279 -13.45 -4.79 -35.44
C GLY A 279 -12.57 -3.56 -35.17
N GLU A 280 -12.93 -2.66 -34.25
CA GLU A 280 -11.96 -1.66 -33.76
C GLU A 280 -12.15 -1.35 -32.26
N TYR A 281 -11.12 -1.58 -31.43
CA TYR A 281 -10.91 -0.91 -30.14
C TYR A 281 -9.41 -0.76 -29.80
N TYR A 282 -9.10 0.33 -29.08
CA TYR A 282 -7.77 0.90 -28.81
C TYR A 282 -7.12 0.41 -27.49
N GLN A 283 -5.83 0.73 -27.37
CA GLN A 283 -4.81 0.25 -26.42
C GLN A 283 -5.08 0.52 -24.92
N CYS A 284 -4.88 -0.51 -24.07
CA CYS A 284 -4.61 -0.34 -22.64
C CYS A 284 -3.18 0.19 -22.44
N GLY A 285 -3.04 1.48 -22.14
CA GLY A 285 -1.76 2.10 -21.79
C GLY A 285 -1.42 1.95 -20.31
N VAL A 286 -0.29 1.30 -20.00
CA VAL A 286 0.43 1.52 -18.73
C VAL A 286 1.80 2.08 -19.06
N SER A 287 2.01 3.37 -18.82
CA SER A 287 3.34 3.96 -18.73
C SER A 287 3.78 3.98 -17.26
N GLY A 288 4.61 3.02 -16.85
CA GLY A 288 5.21 2.92 -15.52
C GLY A 288 6.60 2.25 -15.60
N PRO A 289 7.54 2.57 -14.69
CA PRO A 289 8.98 2.63 -14.97
C PRO A 289 9.74 1.30 -15.05
N ASN A 290 9.07 0.15 -15.19
CA ASN A 290 9.73 -1.17 -15.17
C ASN A 290 9.57 -1.98 -16.47
N CYS A 291 9.55 -1.32 -17.62
CA CYS A 291 9.61 -2.01 -18.93
C CYS A 291 11.04 -1.95 -19.48
N LEU A 292 11.81 -3.03 -19.25
CA LEU A 292 12.98 -3.33 -20.06
C LEU A 292 12.50 -3.92 -21.39
N GLY A 293 12.47 -3.09 -22.45
CA GLY A 293 12.18 -3.53 -23.81
C GLY A 293 12.15 -2.37 -24.79
N THR A 294 13.10 -2.35 -25.73
CA THR A 294 13.25 -1.35 -26.80
C THR A 294 12.28 -1.62 -27.96
N GLY A 295 11.43 -0.66 -28.36
CA GLY A 295 10.60 -0.72 -29.58
C GLY A 295 9.67 0.49 -29.75
N PRO A 296 9.33 0.91 -30.99
CA PRO A 296 9.14 2.33 -31.34
C PRO A 296 7.72 2.88 -31.09
N ALA A 297 7.68 4.19 -30.85
CA ALA A 297 6.49 5.03 -30.75
C ALA A 297 5.62 4.98 -32.01
N CYS A 298 4.30 4.89 -31.85
CA CYS A 298 3.34 4.98 -32.94
C CYS A 298 2.66 6.35 -32.97
N THR A 299 2.82 7.05 -34.10
CA THR A 299 2.05 8.21 -34.55
C THR A 299 0.66 7.79 -35.02
N ALA A 300 -0.33 8.67 -34.84
CA ALA A 300 -1.70 8.48 -35.33
C ALA A 300 -1.82 8.77 -36.84
N PRO A 301 -2.60 7.98 -37.61
CA PRO A 301 -3.19 8.44 -38.87
C PRO A 301 -4.66 8.86 -38.68
N ARG A 302 -5.10 9.73 -39.61
CA ARG A 302 -6.38 10.47 -39.65
C ARG A 302 -7.60 9.60 -39.84
#